data_AF-A0A4E0QMW4-F1
#
_entry.id   AF-A0A4E0QMW4-F1
#
_cell.length_a   1.000
_cell.length_b   1.000
_cell.length_c   1.000
_cell.angle_alpha   90.00
_cell.angle_beta   90.00
_cell.angle_gamma   90.00
#
_symmetry.space_group_name_H-M   'P 1'
#
loop_
_entity.id
_entity.type
_entity.pdbx_description
1 polymer ?
#
loop_
_entity_poly.entity_id
_entity_poly.type
_entity_poly.pdbx_seq_one_letter_code
_entity_poly.pdbx_strand_id
1 'polypeptide(L)' 'MTQPTQEELLEEAQRFIRLAERDITAFKVLKNVPETHIATVCFHAQQAVEKSIKAVLILHGVELILMP' A
#
# COMPACT_ATOMS: atom_id res chain seq x y z
N MET A 1 -6.69 -5.50 25.43
CA MET A 1 -5.98 -4.59 24.52
C MET A 1 -6.80 -3.31 24.45
N THR A 2 -6.16 -2.15 24.62
CA THR A 2 -6.81 -0.84 24.45
C THR A 2 -7.06 -0.57 22.98
N GLN A 3 -8.17 0.12 22.65
CA GLN A 3 -8.41 0.61 21.29
C GLN A 3 -7.29 1.60 20.90
N PRO A 4 -6.79 1.57 19.66
CA PRO A 4 -5.78 2.51 19.20
C PRO A 4 -6.33 3.94 19.23
N THR A 5 -5.47 4.88 19.55
CA THR A 5 -5.74 6.31 19.49
C THR A 5 -5.76 6.80 18.05
N GLN A 6 -6.39 7.95 17.81
CA GLN A 6 -6.42 8.56 16.49
C GLN A 6 -5.01 8.92 15.96
N GLU A 7 -4.09 9.25 16.86
CA GLU A 7 -2.69 9.54 16.51
C GLU A 7 -1.97 8.30 16.02
N GLU A 8 -2.13 7.17 16.72
CA GLU A 8 -1.58 5.87 16.30
C GLU A 8 -2.15 5.41 14.95
N LEU A 9 -3.46 5.58 14.73
CA LEU A 9 -4.11 5.28 13.44
C LEU A 9 -3.56 6.17 12.31
N LEU A 10 -3.32 7.46 12.59
CA LEU A 10 -2.75 8.38 11.61
C LEU A 10 -1.31 8.02 11.25
N GLU A 11 -0.47 7.70 12.23
CA GLU A 11 0.91 7.29 12.00
C GLU A 11 0.97 6.02 11.14
N GLU A 12 0.12 5.04 11.45
CA GLU A 12 0.06 3.77 10.73
C GLU A 12 -0.48 3.95 9.30
N ALA A 13 -1.50 4.78 9.10
CA ALA A 13 -1.99 5.10 7.77
C ALA A 13 -0.92 5.78 6.92
N GLN A 14 -0.17 6.73 7.48
CA GLN A 14 0.96 7.36 6.80
C GLN A 14 2.06 6.35 6.46
N ARG A 15 2.30 5.35 7.32
CA ARG A 15 3.21 4.25 7.02
C ARG A 15 2.77 3.48 5.77
N PHE A 16 1.48 3.20 5.63
CA PHE A 16 0.93 2.54 4.44
C PHE A 16 1.06 3.39 3.17
N ILE A 17 0.88 4.71 3.26
CA ILE A 17 1.13 5.62 2.13
C ILE A 17 2.59 5.56 1.69
N ARG A 18 3.55 5.60 2.64
CA ARG A 18 4.98 5.43 2.31
C ARG A 18 5.28 4.10 1.63
N LEU A 19 4.57 3.03 1.99
CA LEU A 19 4.72 1.74 1.31
C LEU A 19 4.11 1.77 -0.11
N ALA A 20 2.95 2.40 -0.30
CA ALA A 20 2.35 2.59 -1.62
C ALA A 20 3.27 3.39 -2.57
N GLU A 21 3.95 4.42 -2.06
CA GLU A 21 4.92 5.21 -2.83
C GLU A 21 6.12 4.37 -3.31
N ARG A 22 6.57 3.39 -2.52
CA ARG A 22 7.61 2.44 -2.94
C ARG A 22 7.14 1.57 -4.10
N ASP A 23 5.90 1.08 -4.04
CA ASP A 23 5.31 0.32 -5.14
C ASP A 23 5.11 1.16 -6.40
N ILE A 24 4.67 2.41 -6.28
CA ILE A 24 4.59 3.35 -7.41
C ILE A 24 5.98 3.55 -8.03
N THR A 25 7.00 3.70 -7.21
CA THR A 25 8.39 3.86 -7.66
C THR A 25 8.87 2.61 -8.40
N ALA A 26 8.64 1.42 -7.84
CA ALA A 26 8.96 0.15 -8.47
C ALA A 26 8.23 0.00 -9.82
N PHE A 27 6.92 0.24 -9.87
CA PHE A 27 6.14 0.25 -11.11
C PHE A 27 6.73 1.18 -12.17
N LYS A 28 7.05 2.43 -11.79
CA LYS A 28 7.60 3.44 -12.72
C LYS A 28 8.95 3.04 -13.31
N VAL A 29 9.79 2.35 -12.56
CA VAL A 29 11.08 1.82 -13.03
C VAL A 29 10.87 0.59 -13.89
N LEU A 30 10.19 -0.42 -13.36
CA LEU A 30 10.03 -1.74 -13.95
C LEU A 30 9.27 -1.73 -15.28
N LYS A 31 8.29 -0.83 -15.44
CA LYS A 31 7.54 -0.71 -16.70
C LYS A 31 8.40 -0.33 -17.91
N ASN A 32 9.61 0.21 -17.67
CA ASN A 32 10.54 0.63 -18.73
C ASN A 32 11.69 -0.38 -18.92
N VAL A 33 11.72 -1.49 -18.19
CA VAL A 33 12.74 -2.56 -18.30
C VAL A 33 12.19 -3.65 -19.22
N PRO A 34 12.75 -3.86 -20.43
CA PRO A 34 12.20 -4.78 -21.42
C PRO A 34 12.06 -6.23 -20.94
N GLU A 35 12.94 -6.67 -20.05
CA GLU A 35 12.97 -8.03 -19.51
C GLU A 35 11.94 -8.25 -18.38
N THR A 36 11.30 -7.18 -17.89
CA THR A 36 10.34 -7.33 -16.80
C THR A 36 9.01 -7.83 -17.33
N HIS A 37 8.57 -8.97 -16.81
CA HIS A 37 7.27 -9.54 -17.13
C HIS A 37 6.12 -8.59 -16.72
N ILE A 38 5.12 -8.41 -17.58
CA ILE A 38 3.99 -7.49 -17.36
C ILE A 38 3.26 -7.75 -16.03
N ALA A 39 3.14 -9.02 -15.63
CA ALA A 39 2.53 -9.38 -14.35
C ALA A 39 3.25 -8.75 -13.15
N THR A 40 4.58 -8.67 -13.17
CA THR A 40 5.38 -8.04 -12.10
C THR A 40 5.16 -6.53 -12.09
N VAL A 41 5.06 -5.90 -13.27
CA VAL A 41 4.73 -4.47 -13.38
C VAL A 41 3.36 -4.19 -12.78
N CYS A 42 2.34 -4.96 -13.20
CA CYS A 42 0.97 -4.83 -12.70
C CYS A 42 0.84 -5.16 -11.21
N PHE A 43 1.63 -6.09 -10.69
CA PHE A 43 1.66 -6.42 -9.27
C PHE A 43 1.99 -5.20 -8.41
N HIS A 44 3.02 -4.42 -8.76
CA HIS A 44 3.33 -3.19 -8.03
C HIS A 44 2.25 -2.12 -8.18
N ALA A 45 1.61 -2.01 -9.35
CA ALA A 45 0.47 -1.11 -9.51
C ALA A 45 -0.70 -1.51 -8.58
N GLN A 46 -1.04 -2.80 -8.52
CA GLN A 46 -2.07 -3.33 -7.62
C GLN A 46 -1.70 -3.06 -6.16
N GLN A 47 -0.46 -3.35 -5.76
CA GLN A 47 0.02 -3.17 -4.40
C GLN A 47 -0.01 -1.70 -3.95
N ALA A 48 0.29 -0.76 -4.83
CA ALA A 48 0.16 0.67 -4.54
C ALA A 48 -1.30 1.05 -4.19
N VAL A 49 -2.25 0.57 -4.99
CA VAL A 49 -3.69 0.82 -4.77
C VAL A 49 -4.16 0.17 -3.47
N GLU A 50 -3.82 -1.11 -3.27
CA GLU A 50 -4.20 -1.87 -2.07
C GLU A 50 -3.73 -1.16 -0.78
N LYS A 51 -2.46 -0.75 -0.74
CA LYS A 51 -1.88 -0.06 0.41
C LYS A 51 -2.48 1.32 0.63
N SER A 52 -2.82 2.03 -0.44
CA SER A 52 -3.51 3.32 -0.36
C SER A 52 -4.91 3.18 0.24
N ILE A 53 -5.67 2.16 -0.18
CA ILE A 53 -6.99 1.85 0.39
C ILE A 53 -6.85 1.43 1.85
N LYS A 54 -5.87 0.59 2.17
CA LYS A 54 -5.60 0.15 3.55
C LYS A 54 -5.26 1.32 4.46
N ALA A 55 -4.50 2.32 4.00
CA ALA A 55 -4.25 3.55 4.76
C ALA A 55 -5.55 4.30 5.11
N VAL A 56 -6.47 4.45 4.16
CA VAL A 56 -7.78 5.08 4.40
C VAL A 56 -8.59 4.28 5.41
N LEU A 57 -8.63 2.95 5.30
CA LEU A 57 -9.38 2.09 6.21
C LEU A 57 -8.84 2.13 7.64
N ILE A 58 -7.51 2.17 7.80
CA ILE A 58 -6.85 2.32 9.10
C ILE A 58 -7.26 3.63 9.77
N LEU A 59 -7.32 4.74 9.03
CA LEU A 59 -7.81 6.02 9.58
C LEU A 59 -9.25 5.96 10.09
N HIS A 60 -10.05 5.02 9.59
CA HIS A 60 -11.44 4.82 10.00
C HIS A 60 -11.58 3.68 11.03
N GLY A 61 -10.48 3.11 11.53
CA GLY A 61 -10.49 2.01 12.49
C GLY A 61 -11.01 0.69 11.90
N VAL A 62 -10.96 0.52 10.58
CA VAL A 62 -11.41 -0.69 9.88
C VAL A 62 -10.21 -1.57 9.54
N GLU A 63 -10.21 -2.80 10.05
CA GLU A 63 -9.17 -3.78 9.73
C GLU A 63 -9.47 -4.45 8.37
N LEU A 64 -8.55 -4.32 7.42
CA LEU A 64 -8.65 -4.96 6.11
C LEU A 64 -7.91 -6.30 6.10
N ILE A 65 -8.66 -7.40 6.26
CA ILE A 65 -8.17 -8.76 6.01
C ILE A 65 -8.31 -9.04 4.51
N LEU A 66 -7.30 -8.65 3.73
CA LEU A 66 -7.11 -9.22 2.38
C LEU A 66 -6.23 -10.46 2.52
N MET A 67 -6.69 -11.59 1.97
CA MET A 67 -5.91 -12.84 1.96
C MET A 67 -4.57 -12.65 1.21
N PRO A 68 -3.51 -13.36 1.65
CA PRO A 68 -2.15 -13.21 1.14
C PRO A 68 -1.99 -13.59 -0.34
#